data_AF-A0A7J8GYI6-F1
#
_entry.id   AF-A0A7J8GYI6-F1
#
_cell.length_a   1.000
_cell.length_b   1.000
_cell.length_c   1.000
_cell.angle_alpha   90.00
_cell.angle_beta   90.00
_cell.angle_gamma   90.00
#
_symmetry.space_group_name_H-M   'P 1'
#
loop_
_entity.id
_entity.type
_entity.pdbx_description
1 polymer ?
#
loop_
_entity_poly.entity_id
_entity_poly.type
_entity_poly.pdbx_seq_one_letter_code
_entity_poly.pdbx_strand_id
1 'polypeptide(L)'
;MVSIPEYYEGKNVLLTGATGFLGKVLLEKLLRSCPKVNLVYVLVRQKAGQTPQERVEEVISGKLFDRLRDENPDFREKIIAISSELTQPILALSEEDKEIIIDSTNIIFHCAATVRFNENLRDAVQLNVIATRQLILLAQQMKNLEVFTHVSTAYAYCNRKHIDEVVYPPPVDPKKLIDSLEWMDDGLVNDITPKLIGDRPNTYIYTKALAEYVVQQEGAKLNVAIVRPSIVGASWKEPFPGWIDNFNGPSGLFIAAGKGILRTMRASNNALADLVPVDVVVNMSLAAAWYSGINRYIM
;
A
#
# COMPACT_ATOMS: atom_id res chain seq x y z
N MET A 1 16.25 -20.18 -13.61
CA MET A 1 15.72 -18.88 -13.14
C MET A 1 14.94 -19.18 -11.88
N VAL A 2 15.19 -18.47 -10.78
CA VAL A 2 14.49 -18.71 -9.50
C VAL A 2 13.02 -18.36 -9.68
N SER A 3 12.11 -19.27 -9.36
CA SER A 3 10.67 -19.02 -9.41
C SER A 3 10.23 -18.05 -8.32
N ILE A 4 9.01 -17.49 -8.44
CA ILE A 4 8.47 -16.58 -7.43
C ILE A 4 8.45 -17.24 -6.03
N PRO A 5 7.90 -18.45 -5.82
CA PRO A 5 7.90 -19.08 -4.49
C PRO A 5 9.29 -19.35 -3.92
N GLU A 6 10.24 -19.80 -4.75
CA GLU A 6 11.63 -20.04 -4.33
C GLU A 6 12.33 -18.74 -3.89
N TYR A 7 12.01 -17.61 -4.51
CA TYR A 7 12.57 -16.33 -4.10
C TYR A 7 12.10 -15.89 -2.71
N TYR A 8 10.88 -16.22 -2.30
CA TYR A 8 10.38 -15.87 -0.97
C TYR A 8 10.78 -16.89 0.12
N GLU A 9 11.36 -18.04 -0.26
CA GLU A 9 11.76 -19.09 0.69
C GLU A 9 12.76 -18.55 1.73
N GLY A 10 12.45 -18.74 3.01
CA GLY A 10 13.29 -18.31 4.13
C GLY A 10 13.33 -16.80 4.38
N LYS A 11 12.64 -15.98 3.58
CA LYS A 11 12.66 -14.52 3.70
C LYS A 11 11.64 -14.00 4.68
N ASN A 12 11.96 -12.88 5.31
CA ASN A 12 11.04 -12.12 6.13
C ASN A 12 10.47 -10.93 5.36
N VAL A 13 9.16 -10.73 5.47
CA VAL A 13 8.42 -9.69 4.76
C VAL A 13 7.83 -8.70 5.77
N LEU A 14 8.06 -7.40 5.59
CA LEU A 14 7.38 -6.34 6.32
C LEU A 14 6.23 -5.79 5.47
N LEU A 15 5.00 -5.88 5.97
CA LEU A 15 3.79 -5.44 5.29
C LEU A 15 3.10 -4.32 6.08
N THR A 16 2.93 -3.17 5.42
CA THR A 16 2.05 -2.10 5.92
C THR A 16 0.68 -2.21 5.26
N GLY A 17 -0.38 -1.83 5.97
CA GLY A 17 -1.72 -1.79 5.40
C GLY A 17 -2.37 -3.17 5.22
N ALA A 18 -1.90 -4.20 5.94
CA ALA A 18 -2.47 -5.55 5.88
C ALA A 18 -3.93 -5.65 6.33
N THR A 19 -4.41 -4.65 7.08
CA THR A 19 -5.83 -4.56 7.49
C THR A 19 -6.70 -3.89 6.43
N GLY A 20 -6.11 -3.33 5.36
CA GLY A 20 -6.80 -2.75 4.22
C GLY A 20 -7.04 -3.75 3.10
N PHE A 21 -7.94 -3.41 2.17
CA PHE A 21 -8.39 -4.28 1.08
C PHE A 21 -7.27 -5.00 0.32
N LEU A 22 -6.33 -4.24 -0.28
CA LEU A 22 -5.22 -4.82 -1.04
C LEU A 22 -4.26 -5.61 -0.13
N GLY A 23 -3.96 -5.09 1.05
CA GLY A 23 -3.01 -5.71 1.98
C GLY A 23 -3.47 -7.07 2.50
N LYS A 24 -4.78 -7.27 2.72
CA LYS A 24 -5.35 -8.57 3.11
C LYS A 24 -5.13 -9.62 2.02
N VAL A 25 -5.42 -9.27 0.77
CA VAL A 25 -5.24 -10.19 -0.38
C VAL A 25 -3.76 -10.47 -0.60
N LEU A 26 -2.90 -9.47 -0.43
CA LEU A 26 -1.44 -9.64 -0.51
C LEU A 26 -0.93 -10.61 0.56
N LEU A 27 -1.37 -10.45 1.81
CA LEU A 27 -1.01 -11.34 2.91
C LEU A 27 -1.47 -12.78 2.65
N GLU A 28 -2.73 -12.97 2.27
CA GLU A 28 -3.30 -14.29 1.93
C GLU A 28 -2.51 -14.95 0.79
N LYS A 29 -2.32 -14.21 -0.31
CA LYS A 29 -1.69 -14.75 -1.52
C LYS A 29 -0.22 -15.12 -1.27
N LEU A 30 0.51 -14.29 -0.53
CA LEU A 30 1.90 -14.54 -0.14
C LEU A 30 2.00 -15.84 0.66
N LEU A 31 1.21 -15.98 1.73
CA LEU A 31 1.26 -17.14 2.61
C LEU A 31 0.79 -18.42 1.90
N ARG A 32 -0.19 -18.32 0.98
CA ARG A 32 -0.72 -19.48 0.26
C ARG A 32 0.23 -19.94 -0.85
N SER A 33 0.77 -19.00 -1.62
CA SER A 33 1.55 -19.30 -2.83
C SER A 33 3.05 -19.40 -2.57
N CYS A 34 3.53 -18.83 -1.46
CA CYS A 34 4.92 -18.91 -1.01
C CYS A 34 4.94 -19.48 0.42
N PRO A 35 4.50 -20.74 0.63
CA PRO A 35 4.33 -21.29 1.98
C PRO A 35 5.65 -21.43 2.74
N LYS A 36 6.80 -21.32 2.08
CA LYS A 36 8.12 -21.34 2.73
C LYS A 36 8.67 -19.96 3.09
N VAL A 37 7.88 -18.89 2.94
CA VAL A 37 8.20 -17.59 3.56
C VAL A 37 8.39 -17.80 5.07
N ASN A 38 9.38 -17.14 5.67
CA ASN A 38 9.72 -17.36 7.07
C ASN A 38 8.73 -16.63 7.99
N LEU A 39 8.83 -15.31 8.08
CA LEU A 39 7.93 -14.48 8.87
C LEU A 39 7.37 -13.32 8.02
N VAL A 40 6.13 -12.93 8.32
CA VAL A 40 5.47 -11.74 7.80
C VAL A 40 5.16 -10.82 8.96
N TYR A 41 5.98 -9.78 9.10
CA TYR A 41 5.76 -8.69 10.06
C TYR A 41 4.67 -7.77 9.53
N VAL A 42 3.61 -7.57 10.30
CA VAL A 42 2.47 -6.76 9.90
C VAL A 42 2.36 -5.54 10.80
N LEU A 43 2.56 -4.35 10.23
CA LEU A 43 2.37 -3.10 10.96
C LEU A 43 0.87 -2.82 11.10
N VAL A 44 0.37 -2.80 12.33
CA VAL A 44 -1.02 -2.50 12.65
C VAL A 44 -1.15 -1.34 13.61
N ARG A 45 -2.12 -0.46 13.34
CA ARG A 45 -2.48 0.63 14.25
C ARG A 45 -3.06 0.06 15.54
N GLN A 46 -2.75 0.69 16.66
CA GLN A 46 -3.41 0.40 17.93
C GLN A 46 -4.91 0.66 17.83
N LYS A 47 -5.70 -0.14 18.53
CA LYS A 47 -7.14 0.05 18.70
C LYS A 47 -7.45 -0.18 20.16
N ALA A 48 -8.18 0.75 20.78
CA ALA A 48 -8.48 0.67 22.21
C ALA A 48 -9.18 -0.67 22.53
N GLY A 49 -8.67 -1.39 23.53
CA GLY A 49 -9.21 -2.68 23.97
C GLY A 49 -8.90 -3.86 23.06
N GLN A 50 -7.98 -3.73 22.09
CA GLN A 50 -7.55 -4.84 21.23
C GLN A 50 -6.02 -4.80 21.04
N THR A 51 -5.36 -5.93 21.29
CA THR A 51 -3.93 -6.10 21.02
C THR A 51 -3.67 -6.11 19.50
N PRO A 52 -2.44 -5.79 19.06
CA PRO A 52 -2.04 -5.93 17.66
C PRO A 52 -2.35 -7.31 17.08
N GLN A 53 -2.07 -8.37 17.84
CA GLN A 53 -2.26 -9.75 17.40
C GLN A 53 -3.74 -10.11 17.27
N GLU A 54 -4.59 -9.72 18.21
CA GLU A 54 -6.05 -9.92 18.09
C GLU A 54 -6.63 -9.23 16.86
N ARG A 55 -6.11 -8.04 16.51
CA ARG A 55 -6.53 -7.32 15.31
C ARG A 55 -6.16 -8.06 14.02
N VAL A 56 -4.99 -8.69 14.00
CA VAL A 56 -4.58 -9.56 12.89
C VAL A 56 -5.41 -10.84 12.85
N GLU A 57 -5.70 -11.45 14.01
CA GLU A 57 -6.55 -12.65 14.08
C GLU A 57 -7.95 -12.38 13.52
N GLU A 58 -8.55 -11.22 13.83
CA GLU A 58 -9.83 -10.79 13.25
C GLU A 58 -9.77 -10.74 11.72
N VAL A 59 -8.67 -10.24 11.14
CA VAL A 59 -8.48 -10.20 9.69
C VAL A 59 -8.39 -11.61 9.09
N ILE A 60 -7.57 -12.49 9.67
CA ILE A 60 -7.31 -13.84 9.13
C ILE A 60 -8.40 -14.86 9.46
N SER A 61 -9.35 -14.49 10.33
CA SER A 61 -10.58 -15.25 10.55
C SER A 61 -11.58 -15.14 9.40
N GLY A 62 -11.47 -14.09 8.58
CA GLY A 62 -12.40 -13.82 7.48
C GLY A 62 -12.32 -14.82 6.34
N LYS A 63 -13.41 -14.92 5.56
CA LYS A 63 -13.56 -15.85 4.43
C LYS A 63 -12.46 -15.79 3.37
N LEU A 64 -11.79 -14.63 3.25
CA LEU A 64 -10.64 -14.47 2.35
C LEU A 64 -9.58 -15.56 2.61
N PHE A 65 -9.38 -15.92 3.88
CA PHE A 65 -8.32 -16.81 4.32
C PHE A 65 -8.77 -18.28 4.45
N ASP A 66 -10.02 -18.62 4.12
CA ASP A 66 -10.52 -20.01 4.26
C ASP A 66 -9.68 -20.97 3.42
N ARG A 67 -9.41 -20.63 2.15
CA ARG A 67 -8.58 -21.44 1.27
C ARG A 67 -7.13 -21.58 1.78
N LEU A 68 -6.54 -20.50 2.29
CA LEU A 68 -5.22 -20.54 2.91
C LEU A 68 -5.20 -21.48 4.12
N ARG A 69 -6.24 -21.45 4.94
CA ARG A 69 -6.38 -22.28 6.14
C ARG A 69 -6.46 -23.77 5.79
N ASP A 70 -7.14 -24.10 4.69
CA ASP A 70 -7.23 -25.47 4.20
C ASP A 70 -5.91 -25.97 3.58
N GLU A 71 -5.23 -25.11 2.80
CA GLU A 71 -3.99 -25.49 2.10
C GLU A 71 -2.74 -25.44 3.01
N ASN A 72 -2.69 -24.53 3.97
CA ASN A 72 -1.52 -24.28 4.84
C ASN A 72 -1.96 -23.95 6.29
N PRO A 73 -2.42 -24.91 7.09
CA PRO A 73 -3.06 -24.65 8.40
C PRO A 73 -2.18 -23.88 9.41
N ASP A 74 -0.87 -24.06 9.34
CA ASP A 74 0.12 -23.45 10.24
C ASP A 74 0.53 -22.02 9.83
N PHE A 75 -0.11 -21.45 8.81
CA PHE A 75 0.25 -20.11 8.31
C PHE A 75 0.24 -19.02 9.39
N ARG A 76 -0.57 -19.19 10.44
CA ARG A 76 -0.74 -18.23 11.54
C ARG A 76 0.57 -17.98 12.29
N GLU A 77 1.38 -19.02 12.47
CA GLU A 77 2.66 -18.93 13.19
C GLU A 77 3.67 -18.02 12.48
N LYS A 78 3.45 -17.75 11.20
CA LYS A 78 4.31 -16.90 10.38
C LYS A 78 3.94 -15.42 10.47
N ILE A 79 2.82 -15.06 11.11
CA ILE A 79 2.35 -13.68 11.13
C ILE A 79 2.64 -13.05 12.49
N ILE A 80 3.50 -12.04 12.50
CA ILE A 80 3.87 -11.28 13.69
C ILE A 80 3.27 -9.88 13.58
N ALA A 81 2.27 -9.57 14.41
CA ALA A 81 1.69 -8.24 14.46
C ALA A 81 2.57 -7.29 15.27
N ILE A 82 2.99 -6.18 14.65
CA ILE A 82 3.76 -5.12 15.29
C ILE A 82 2.88 -3.88 15.43
N SER A 83 2.84 -3.35 16.64
CA SER A 83 2.13 -2.11 16.95
C SER A 83 2.84 -0.93 16.28
N SER A 84 2.13 -0.18 15.44
CA SER A 84 2.72 0.98 14.76
C SER A 84 1.65 1.99 14.36
N GLU A 85 1.96 3.27 14.55
CA GLU A 85 1.20 4.39 13.97
C GLU A 85 2.07 5.12 12.97
N LEU A 86 1.76 4.92 11.69
CA LEU A 86 2.57 5.42 10.58
C LEU A 86 2.65 6.95 10.54
N THR A 87 1.63 7.62 11.08
CA THR A 87 1.58 9.09 11.15
C THR A 87 2.37 9.66 12.32
N GLN A 88 2.88 8.84 13.24
CA GLN A 88 3.68 9.30 14.37
C GLN A 88 5.18 9.25 14.06
N PRO A 89 6.02 10.02 14.80
CA PRO A 89 7.46 9.94 14.68
C PRO A 89 7.99 8.51 14.89
N ILE A 90 8.96 8.11 14.08
CA ILE A 90 9.58 6.78 14.12
C ILE A 90 8.52 5.66 13.97
N LEU A 91 7.41 5.95 13.27
CA LEU A 91 6.28 5.04 13.06
C LEU A 91 5.64 4.51 14.37
N ALA A 92 5.89 5.19 15.50
CA ALA A 92 5.54 4.75 16.86
C ALA A 92 5.92 3.28 17.17
N LEU A 93 7.07 2.83 16.67
CA LEU A 93 7.62 1.52 16.99
C LEU A 93 8.31 1.56 18.37
N SER A 94 8.26 0.44 19.10
CA SER A 94 9.20 0.21 20.21
C SER A 94 10.62 0.05 19.68
N GLU A 95 11.63 0.34 20.48
CA GLU A 95 13.02 0.09 20.05
C GLU A 95 13.28 -1.41 19.81
N GLU A 96 12.64 -2.28 20.58
CA GLU A 96 12.71 -3.74 20.42
C GLU A 96 12.17 -4.19 19.06
N ASP A 97 10.95 -3.77 18.70
CA ASP A 97 10.34 -4.12 17.41
C ASP A 97 11.13 -3.53 16.24
N LYS A 98 11.64 -2.31 16.42
CA LYS A 98 12.47 -1.60 15.44
C LYS A 98 13.80 -2.33 15.19
N GLU A 99 14.48 -2.82 16.21
CA GLU A 99 15.70 -3.63 16.05
C GLU A 99 15.40 -4.95 15.33
N ILE A 100 14.32 -5.63 15.71
CA ILE A 100 13.89 -6.89 15.08
C ILE A 100 13.68 -6.68 13.57
N ILE A 101 12.90 -5.68 13.17
CA ILE A 101 12.60 -5.46 11.75
C ILE A 101 13.83 -4.98 10.96
N ILE A 102 14.73 -4.20 11.58
CA ILE A 102 15.99 -3.76 10.96
C ILE A 102 16.88 -4.98 10.63
N ASP A 103 16.97 -5.93 11.55
CA ASP A 103 17.88 -7.06 11.42
C ASP A 103 17.35 -8.17 10.52
N SER A 104 16.04 -8.37 10.52
CA SER A 104 15.41 -9.55 9.92
C SER A 104 14.76 -9.31 8.55
N THR A 105 14.31 -8.09 8.24
CA THR A 105 13.47 -7.85 7.04
C THR A 105 14.27 -7.97 5.75
N ASN A 106 13.73 -8.74 4.80
CA ASN A 106 14.28 -8.86 3.45
C ASN A 106 13.45 -8.09 2.41
N ILE A 107 12.14 -8.00 2.58
CA ILE A 107 11.24 -7.41 1.58
C ILE A 107 10.21 -6.53 2.28
N ILE A 108 10.00 -5.31 1.78
CA ILE A 108 8.94 -4.42 2.25
C ILE A 108 7.83 -4.31 1.20
N PHE A 109 6.59 -4.45 1.64
CA PHE A 109 5.40 -4.03 0.91
C PHE A 109 4.73 -2.85 1.62
N HIS A 110 4.89 -1.67 1.05
CA HIS A 110 4.24 -0.46 1.52
C HIS A 110 2.91 -0.23 0.80
N CYS A 111 1.83 -0.81 1.35
CA CYS A 111 0.47 -0.68 0.84
C CYS A 111 -0.41 0.30 1.63
N ALA A 112 0.03 0.77 2.80
CA ALA A 112 -0.74 1.72 3.60
C ALA A 112 -0.81 3.10 2.93
N ALA A 113 -2.04 3.62 2.78
CA ALA A 113 -2.32 4.97 2.31
C ALA A 113 -3.73 5.38 2.77
N THR A 114 -4.00 6.69 2.87
CA THR A 114 -5.40 7.14 2.84
C THR A 114 -5.89 7.09 1.41
N VAL A 115 -7.06 6.50 1.20
CA VAL A 115 -7.77 6.46 -0.09
C VAL A 115 -9.01 7.36 -0.09
N ARG A 116 -9.12 8.25 0.91
CA ARG A 116 -10.22 9.21 1.00
C ARG A 116 -9.93 10.37 0.06
N PHE A 117 -10.79 10.59 -0.93
CA PHE A 117 -10.59 11.64 -1.94
C PHE A 117 -10.81 13.06 -1.39
N ASN A 118 -11.51 13.19 -0.26
CA ASN A 118 -11.81 14.48 0.39
C ASN A 118 -11.02 14.66 1.70
N GLU A 119 -9.91 13.95 1.87
CA GLU A 119 -9.04 14.13 3.05
C GLU A 119 -8.40 15.53 3.03
N ASN A 120 -8.25 16.13 4.21
CA ASN A 120 -7.48 17.36 4.37
C ASN A 120 -6.04 17.13 3.88
N LEU A 121 -5.44 18.16 3.25
CA LEU A 121 -4.09 18.07 2.70
C LEU A 121 -3.04 17.68 3.75
N ARG A 122 -3.14 18.20 4.97
CA ARG A 122 -2.23 17.88 6.07
C ARG A 122 -2.24 16.39 6.39
N ASP A 123 -3.42 15.82 6.60
CA ASP A 123 -3.58 14.40 6.92
C ASP A 123 -3.11 13.50 5.77
N ALA A 124 -3.42 13.89 4.53
CA ALA A 124 -3.00 13.16 3.35
C ALA A 124 -1.48 13.21 3.17
N VAL A 125 -0.83 14.35 3.40
CA VAL A 125 0.64 14.47 3.38
C VAL A 125 1.27 13.68 4.53
N GLN A 126 0.68 13.73 5.72
CA GLN A 126 1.17 12.98 6.88
C GLN A 126 1.23 11.48 6.60
N LEU A 127 0.13 10.91 6.09
CA LEU A 127 0.05 9.47 5.87
C LEU A 127 0.71 9.02 4.56
N ASN A 128 0.55 9.75 3.46
CA ASN A 128 1.04 9.26 2.16
C ASN A 128 2.47 9.71 1.85
N VAL A 129 2.98 10.79 2.45
CA VAL A 129 4.30 11.35 2.13
C VAL A 129 5.26 11.20 3.31
N ILE A 130 4.91 11.74 4.48
CA ILE A 130 5.78 11.72 5.65
C ILE A 130 5.96 10.29 6.17
N ALA A 131 4.89 9.51 6.30
CA ALA A 131 5.01 8.12 6.73
C ALA A 131 5.83 7.27 5.75
N THR A 132 5.65 7.45 4.44
CA THR A 132 6.45 6.78 3.41
C THR A 132 7.93 7.14 3.55
N ARG A 133 8.24 8.42 3.77
CA ARG A 133 9.60 8.90 4.05
C ARG A 133 10.20 8.22 5.28
N GLN A 134 9.47 8.21 6.40
CA GLN A 134 9.92 7.56 7.63
C GLN A 134 10.21 6.06 7.43
N LEU A 135 9.35 5.36 6.67
CA LEU A 135 9.56 3.95 6.34
C LEU A 135 10.78 3.73 5.44
N ILE A 136 11.07 4.63 4.50
CA ILE A 136 12.30 4.58 3.69
C ILE A 136 13.54 4.77 4.57
N LEU A 137 13.53 5.74 5.49
CA LEU A 137 14.66 5.98 6.40
C LEU A 137 14.91 4.80 7.34
N LEU A 138 13.85 4.09 7.75
CA LEU A 138 13.96 2.82 8.47
C LEU A 138 14.52 1.72 7.56
N ALA A 139 14.01 1.60 6.33
CA ALA A 139 14.44 0.62 5.34
C ALA A 139 15.93 0.75 4.98
N GLN A 140 16.48 1.97 4.96
CA GLN A 140 17.93 2.22 4.76
C GLN A 140 18.81 1.63 5.86
N GLN A 141 18.27 1.38 7.05
CA GLN A 141 19.00 0.77 8.15
C GLN A 141 18.97 -0.76 8.09
N MET A 142 18.07 -1.35 7.29
CA MET A 142 17.88 -2.79 7.23
C MET A 142 19.06 -3.52 6.60
N LYS A 143 19.62 -4.47 7.33
CA LYS A 143 20.87 -5.17 6.97
C LYS A 143 20.72 -6.06 5.74
N ASN A 144 19.54 -6.66 5.58
CA ASN A 144 19.28 -7.71 4.59
C ASN A 144 18.18 -7.33 3.59
N LEU A 145 17.83 -6.05 3.49
CA LEU A 145 16.76 -5.60 2.60
C LEU A 145 17.17 -5.80 1.14
N GLU A 146 16.31 -6.50 0.41
CA GLU A 146 16.43 -6.79 -1.01
C GLU A 146 15.58 -5.87 -1.86
N VAL A 147 14.35 -5.57 -1.44
CA VAL A 147 13.40 -4.76 -2.20
C VAL A 147 12.48 -3.96 -1.28
N PHE A 148 12.30 -2.68 -1.63
CA PHE A 148 11.22 -1.83 -1.11
C PHE A 148 10.15 -1.65 -2.18
N THR A 149 8.97 -2.23 -1.98
CA THR A 149 7.84 -2.10 -2.91
C THR A 149 6.85 -1.06 -2.42
N HIS A 150 6.64 0.01 -3.19
CA HIS A 150 5.64 1.04 -2.92
C HIS A 150 4.41 0.85 -3.81
N VAL A 151 3.23 0.69 -3.22
CA VAL A 151 1.98 0.70 -3.98
C VAL A 151 1.53 2.15 -4.18
N SER A 152 1.59 2.63 -5.42
CA SER A 152 1.08 3.92 -5.85
C SER A 152 -0.29 3.81 -6.54
N THR A 153 -0.53 4.55 -7.61
CA THR A 153 -1.74 4.50 -8.43
C THR A 153 -1.43 4.96 -9.86
N ALA A 154 -2.08 4.35 -10.85
CA ALA A 154 -1.99 4.76 -12.25
C ALA A 154 -2.42 6.23 -12.47
N TYR A 155 -3.18 6.79 -11.53
CA TYR A 155 -3.70 8.16 -11.61
C TYR A 155 -2.77 9.23 -11.02
N ALA A 156 -1.60 8.88 -10.44
CA ALA A 156 -0.70 9.85 -9.78
C ALA A 156 -0.34 11.04 -10.69
N TYR A 157 -0.23 10.77 -12.00
CA TYR A 157 0.11 11.76 -13.03
C TYR A 157 -1.02 11.99 -14.04
N CYS A 158 -2.28 11.76 -13.67
CA CYS A 158 -3.45 11.88 -14.56
C CYS A 158 -3.70 13.30 -15.08
N ASN A 159 -2.98 14.31 -14.57
CA ASN A 159 -2.97 15.67 -15.08
C ASN A 159 -2.11 15.82 -16.37
N ARG A 160 -1.45 14.75 -16.82
CA ARG A 160 -0.65 14.71 -18.05
C ARG A 160 -1.38 13.91 -19.14
N LYS A 161 -1.19 14.32 -20.40
CA LYS A 161 -1.73 13.59 -21.58
C LYS A 161 -0.97 12.30 -21.90
N HIS A 162 0.34 12.33 -21.69
CA HIS A 162 1.23 11.18 -21.89
C HIS A 162 2.00 10.95 -20.59
N ILE A 163 2.01 9.70 -20.14
CA ILE A 163 2.59 9.27 -18.87
C ILE A 163 3.49 8.08 -19.18
N ASP A 164 4.79 8.28 -19.02
CA ASP A 164 5.81 7.24 -19.09
C ASP A 164 6.00 6.59 -17.71
N GLU A 165 6.67 5.44 -17.67
CA GLU A 165 7.04 4.75 -16.43
C GLU A 165 8.24 5.41 -15.74
N VAL A 166 8.13 6.72 -15.50
CA VAL A 166 9.10 7.52 -14.76
C VAL A 166 8.41 8.27 -13.63
N VAL A 167 9.19 8.66 -12.63
CA VAL A 167 8.72 9.57 -11.57
C VAL A 167 8.96 11.00 -12.04
N TYR A 168 7.88 11.78 -12.11
CA TYR A 168 7.96 13.17 -12.55
C TYR A 168 8.21 14.10 -11.36
N PRO A 169 9.00 15.18 -11.53
CA PRO A 169 9.20 16.16 -10.48
C PRO A 169 7.88 16.83 -10.10
N PRO A 170 7.60 17.00 -8.79
CA PRO A 170 6.42 17.71 -8.32
C PRO A 170 6.56 19.23 -8.51
N PRO A 171 5.45 19.98 -8.50
CA PRO A 171 5.47 21.44 -8.61
C PRO A 171 6.10 22.12 -7.39
N VAL A 172 6.07 21.45 -6.24
CA VAL A 172 6.67 21.90 -4.98
C VAL A 172 7.51 20.75 -4.43
N ASP A 173 8.72 21.07 -3.98
CA ASP A 173 9.58 20.13 -3.29
C ASP A 173 8.87 19.58 -2.02
N PRO A 174 8.80 18.25 -1.82
CA PRO A 174 8.06 17.69 -0.69
C PRO A 174 8.55 18.16 0.67
N LYS A 175 9.86 18.38 0.86
CA LYS A 175 10.40 18.86 2.13
C LYS A 175 9.89 20.27 2.42
N LYS A 176 9.96 21.18 1.44
CA LYS A 176 9.42 22.53 1.60
C LYS A 176 7.92 22.54 1.90
N LEU A 177 7.17 21.63 1.28
CA LEU A 177 5.74 21.49 1.56
C LEU A 177 5.50 21.02 3.00
N ILE A 178 6.23 20.00 3.46
CA ILE A 178 6.15 19.49 4.84
C ILE A 178 6.47 20.60 5.83
N ASP A 179 7.62 21.27 5.68
CA ASP A 179 8.05 22.38 6.54
C ASP A 179 7.01 23.51 6.57
N SER A 180 6.33 23.76 5.44
CA SER A 180 5.27 24.78 5.36
C SER A 180 4.01 24.36 6.12
N LEU A 181 3.61 23.09 6.00
CA LEU A 181 2.41 22.60 6.67
C LEU A 181 2.59 22.60 8.19
N GLU A 182 3.78 22.39 8.74
CA GLU A 182 4.02 22.33 10.19
C GLU A 182 3.53 23.56 10.96
N TRP A 183 3.66 24.77 10.40
CA TRP A 183 3.30 26.02 11.09
C TRP A 183 2.00 26.67 10.59
N MET A 184 1.53 26.35 9.38
CA MET A 184 0.28 26.90 8.85
C MET A 184 -0.91 26.39 9.67
N ASP A 185 -1.91 27.23 9.91
CA ASP A 185 -3.20 26.77 10.43
C ASP A 185 -4.04 26.11 9.33
N ASP A 186 -5.07 25.36 9.74
CA ASP A 186 -5.90 24.60 8.80
C ASP A 186 -6.69 25.48 7.82
N GLY A 187 -7.00 26.73 8.18
CA GLY A 187 -7.63 27.70 7.28
C GLY A 187 -6.71 28.04 6.12
N LEU A 188 -5.46 28.41 6.41
CA LEU A 188 -4.44 28.65 5.39
C LEU A 188 -4.17 27.42 4.52
N VAL A 189 -4.09 26.23 5.13
CA VAL A 189 -3.91 24.97 4.37
C VAL A 189 -5.05 24.76 3.39
N ASN A 190 -6.30 24.96 3.83
CA ASN A 190 -7.47 24.81 2.96
C ASN A 190 -7.45 25.82 1.80
N ASP A 191 -7.05 27.07 2.04
CA ASP A 191 -6.99 28.12 1.02
C ASP A 191 -5.93 27.85 -0.06
N ILE A 192 -4.78 27.26 0.30
CA ILE A 192 -3.72 26.94 -0.66
C ILE A 192 -3.90 25.59 -1.35
N THR A 193 -4.66 24.66 -0.75
CA THR A 193 -4.83 23.28 -1.24
C THR A 193 -5.26 23.20 -2.70
N PRO A 194 -6.27 23.96 -3.20
CA PRO A 194 -6.65 23.92 -4.61
C PRO A 194 -5.52 24.30 -5.56
N LYS A 195 -4.67 25.26 -5.18
CA LYS A 195 -3.51 25.69 -5.98
C LYS A 195 -2.42 24.63 -6.03
N LEU A 196 -2.22 23.90 -4.93
CA LEU A 196 -1.23 22.82 -4.85
C LEU A 196 -1.66 21.58 -5.65
N ILE A 197 -2.93 21.20 -5.53
CA ILE A 197 -3.51 20.07 -6.28
C ILE A 197 -3.46 20.38 -7.79
N GLY A 198 -3.76 21.63 -8.18
CA GLY A 198 -3.78 22.06 -9.57
C GLY A 198 -4.82 21.31 -10.38
N ASP A 199 -4.44 20.80 -11.56
CA ASP A 199 -5.34 20.07 -12.48
C ASP A 199 -5.65 18.63 -12.04
N ARG A 200 -5.20 18.22 -10.84
CA ARG A 200 -5.51 16.89 -10.31
C ARG A 200 -6.92 16.89 -9.69
N PRO A 201 -7.63 15.77 -9.73
CA PRO A 201 -9.02 15.72 -9.26
C PRO A 201 -9.16 15.74 -7.73
N ASN A 202 -8.11 15.41 -6.97
CA ASN A 202 -8.17 15.34 -5.51
C ASN A 202 -6.80 15.29 -4.82
N THR A 203 -6.81 15.46 -3.49
CA THR A 203 -5.66 15.40 -2.58
C THR A 203 -4.96 14.03 -2.61
N TYR A 204 -5.71 12.94 -2.77
CA TYR A 204 -5.15 11.59 -2.83
C TYR A 204 -4.17 11.45 -4.00
N ILE A 205 -4.59 11.80 -5.21
CA ILE A 205 -3.73 11.72 -6.40
C ILE A 205 -2.50 12.63 -6.28
N TYR A 206 -2.68 13.84 -5.74
CA TYR A 206 -1.56 14.74 -5.49
C TYR A 206 -0.53 14.14 -4.53
N THR A 207 -0.97 13.63 -3.39
CA THR A 207 -0.06 13.07 -2.37
C THR A 207 0.57 11.75 -2.78
N LYS A 208 -0.07 10.92 -3.62
CA LYS A 208 0.57 9.74 -4.23
C LYS A 208 1.70 10.12 -5.19
N ALA A 209 1.53 11.17 -6.00
CA ALA A 209 2.60 11.67 -6.84
C ALA A 209 3.78 12.22 -6.03
N LEU A 210 3.51 12.92 -4.92
CA LEU A 210 4.55 13.38 -3.98
C LEU A 210 5.27 12.20 -3.32
N ALA A 211 4.53 11.16 -2.91
CA ALA A 211 5.08 9.96 -2.30
C ALA A 211 6.06 9.25 -3.25
N GLU A 212 5.71 9.11 -4.53
CA GLU A 212 6.60 8.53 -5.54
C GLU A 212 7.91 9.32 -5.68
N TYR A 213 7.83 10.65 -5.65
CA TYR A 213 9.03 11.49 -5.70
C TYR A 213 9.91 11.31 -4.45
N VAL A 214 9.32 11.24 -3.26
CA VAL A 214 10.06 10.91 -2.02
C VAL A 214 10.70 9.53 -2.10
N VAL A 215 9.97 8.54 -2.60
CA VAL A 215 10.46 7.17 -2.84
C VAL A 215 11.66 7.17 -3.78
N GLN A 216 11.61 7.94 -4.87
CA GLN A 216 12.73 8.03 -5.81
C GLN A 216 13.96 8.74 -5.21
N GLN A 217 13.76 9.86 -4.53
CA GLN A 217 14.86 10.69 -4.02
C GLN A 217 15.53 10.06 -2.80
N GLU A 218 14.73 9.66 -1.81
CA GLU A 218 15.25 9.10 -0.56
C GLU A 218 15.48 7.59 -0.64
N GLY A 219 14.78 6.89 -1.54
CA GLY A 219 15.00 5.47 -1.80
C GLY A 219 16.16 5.19 -2.76
N ALA A 220 16.96 6.17 -3.18
CA ALA A 220 18.01 6.00 -4.19
C ALA A 220 19.10 4.96 -3.83
N LYS A 221 19.30 4.68 -2.53
CA LYS A 221 20.21 3.63 -2.04
C LYS A 221 19.54 2.26 -1.88
N LEU A 222 18.23 2.21 -2.08
CA LEU A 222 17.42 1.00 -1.97
C LEU A 222 17.09 0.49 -3.37
N ASN A 223 16.87 -0.81 -3.46
CA ASN A 223 16.26 -1.38 -4.65
C ASN A 223 14.73 -1.21 -4.54
N VAL A 224 14.17 -0.33 -5.34
CA VAL A 224 12.78 0.12 -5.22
C VAL A 224 11.94 -0.37 -6.38
N ALA A 225 10.73 -0.84 -6.08
CA ALA A 225 9.68 -1.09 -7.07
C ALA A 225 8.47 -0.20 -6.77
N ILE A 226 7.94 0.51 -7.78
CA ILE A 226 6.70 1.28 -7.66
C ILE A 226 5.61 0.57 -8.48
N VAL A 227 4.54 0.13 -7.82
CA VAL A 227 3.40 -0.53 -8.46
C VAL A 227 2.25 0.45 -8.58
N ARG A 228 1.79 0.76 -9.79
CA ARG A 228 0.73 1.76 -10.07
C ARG A 228 -0.58 1.09 -10.52
N PRO A 229 -1.40 0.52 -9.63
CA PRO A 229 -2.69 -0.04 -10.01
C PRO A 229 -3.70 1.04 -10.46
N SER A 230 -4.62 0.67 -11.36
CA SER A 230 -5.82 1.45 -11.68
C SER A 230 -6.89 1.27 -10.59
N ILE A 231 -8.19 1.39 -10.91
CA ILE A 231 -9.24 1.24 -9.91
C ILE A 231 -9.34 -0.23 -9.51
N VAL A 232 -8.86 -0.54 -8.30
CA VAL A 232 -8.86 -1.92 -7.79
C VAL A 232 -10.27 -2.36 -7.41
N GLY A 233 -10.80 -3.35 -8.12
CA GLY A 233 -12.11 -3.94 -7.91
C GLY A 233 -12.06 -5.33 -7.25
N ALA A 234 -13.21 -6.01 -7.24
CA ALA A 234 -13.33 -7.36 -6.73
C ALA A 234 -12.39 -8.35 -7.44
N SER A 235 -12.05 -9.45 -6.77
CA SER A 235 -11.20 -10.50 -7.35
C SER A 235 -11.81 -11.11 -8.60
N TRP A 236 -10.96 -11.46 -9.56
CA TRP A 236 -11.36 -12.22 -10.75
C TRP A 236 -11.43 -13.72 -10.46
N LYS A 237 -10.40 -14.27 -9.82
CA LYS A 237 -10.26 -15.70 -9.55
C LYS A 237 -9.96 -16.01 -8.09
N GLU A 238 -9.01 -15.32 -7.49
CA GLU A 238 -8.46 -15.72 -6.18
C GLU A 238 -8.73 -14.68 -5.06
N PRO A 239 -8.93 -15.12 -3.82
CA PRO A 239 -9.05 -16.52 -3.37
C PRO A 239 -10.35 -17.20 -3.86
N PHE A 240 -11.37 -16.42 -4.22
CA PHE A 240 -12.52 -16.86 -4.99
C PHE A 240 -13.08 -15.70 -5.82
N PRO A 241 -13.81 -15.93 -6.92
CA PRO A 241 -14.34 -14.88 -7.77
C PRO A 241 -15.29 -13.93 -7.05
N GLY A 242 -15.15 -12.63 -7.28
CA GLY A 242 -16.05 -11.59 -6.77
C GLY A 242 -15.84 -11.22 -5.30
N TRP A 243 -14.75 -11.67 -4.66
CA TRP A 243 -14.44 -11.27 -3.30
C TRP A 243 -14.14 -9.77 -3.23
N ILE A 244 -14.79 -9.10 -2.28
CA ILE A 244 -14.58 -7.71 -1.93
C ILE A 244 -15.06 -7.46 -0.50
N ASP A 245 -14.38 -6.56 0.23
CA ASP A 245 -14.69 -6.26 1.64
C ASP A 245 -15.00 -4.79 1.91
N ASN A 246 -15.19 -3.99 0.85
CA ASN A 246 -15.45 -2.56 0.96
C ASN A 246 -16.47 -2.10 -0.10
N PHE A 247 -17.02 -0.90 0.13
CA PHE A 247 -17.99 -0.25 -0.76
C PHE A 247 -17.37 0.91 -1.55
N ASN A 248 -16.04 0.98 -1.63
CA ASN A 248 -15.37 2.14 -2.19
C ASN A 248 -15.58 2.22 -3.70
N GLY A 249 -15.84 3.43 -4.19
CA GLY A 249 -15.91 3.72 -5.63
C GLY A 249 -16.92 2.84 -6.39
N PRO A 250 -16.52 2.21 -7.51
CA PRO A 250 -17.42 1.40 -8.34
C PRO A 250 -18.07 0.23 -7.62
N SER A 251 -17.45 -0.30 -6.57
CA SER A 251 -17.97 -1.43 -5.80
C SER A 251 -19.30 -1.10 -5.12
N GLY A 252 -19.42 0.08 -4.51
CA GLY A 252 -20.68 0.55 -3.94
C GLY A 252 -21.77 0.72 -5.00
N LEU A 253 -21.39 1.19 -6.18
CA LEU A 253 -22.29 1.33 -7.33
C LEU A 253 -22.83 -0.03 -7.80
N PHE A 254 -21.95 -1.02 -7.99
CA PHE A 254 -22.34 -2.36 -8.43
C PHE A 254 -23.23 -3.06 -7.40
N ILE A 255 -22.94 -2.92 -6.10
CA ILE A 255 -23.78 -3.50 -5.05
C ILE A 255 -25.16 -2.82 -5.01
N ALA A 256 -25.22 -1.50 -5.11
CA ALA A 256 -26.49 -0.76 -5.11
C ALA A 256 -27.35 -1.13 -6.34
N ALA A 257 -26.73 -1.26 -7.51
CA ALA A 257 -27.39 -1.70 -8.74
C ALA A 257 -27.86 -3.17 -8.63
N GLY A 258 -27.00 -4.08 -8.19
CA GLY A 258 -27.31 -5.49 -8.03
C GLY A 258 -28.41 -5.77 -7.00
N LYS A 259 -28.55 -4.93 -5.98
CA LYS A 259 -29.65 -4.97 -5.00
C LYS A 259 -30.93 -4.27 -5.46
N GLY A 260 -30.93 -3.63 -6.63
CA GLY A 260 -32.08 -2.88 -7.15
C GLY A 260 -32.38 -1.56 -6.45
N ILE A 261 -31.47 -1.09 -5.58
CA ILE A 261 -31.56 0.22 -4.89
C ILE A 261 -31.27 1.33 -5.89
N LEU A 262 -30.21 1.17 -6.68
CA LEU A 262 -29.89 2.08 -7.77
C LEU A 262 -30.50 1.56 -9.07
N ARG A 263 -31.52 2.26 -9.57
CA ARG A 263 -32.24 1.86 -10.79
C ARG A 263 -31.78 2.59 -12.05
N THR A 264 -31.27 3.81 -11.89
CA THR A 264 -30.79 4.62 -13.00
C THR A 264 -29.53 5.38 -12.57
N MET A 265 -28.59 5.54 -13.49
CA MET A 265 -27.40 6.36 -13.31
C MET A 265 -27.14 7.13 -14.60
N ARG A 266 -26.81 8.41 -14.47
CA ARG A 266 -26.31 9.19 -15.60
C ARG A 266 -24.85 8.82 -15.84
N ALA A 267 -24.57 8.20 -16.99
CA ALA A 267 -23.21 7.89 -17.42
C ALA A 267 -23.04 8.24 -18.90
N SER A 268 -21.78 8.40 -19.31
CA SER A 268 -21.42 8.50 -20.73
C SER A 268 -21.13 7.10 -21.25
N ASN A 269 -21.77 6.70 -22.35
CA ASN A 269 -21.51 5.41 -23.01
C ASN A 269 -20.10 5.32 -23.60
N ASN A 270 -19.40 6.45 -23.72
CA ASN A 270 -18.04 6.53 -24.24
C ASN A 270 -16.99 6.62 -23.11
N ALA A 271 -17.41 6.65 -21.83
CA ALA A 271 -16.47 6.65 -20.73
C ALA A 271 -15.90 5.23 -20.52
N LEU A 272 -14.57 5.12 -20.49
CA LEU A 272 -13.88 3.88 -20.17
C LEU A 272 -13.61 3.84 -18.66
N ALA A 273 -14.15 2.83 -17.98
CA ALA A 273 -13.84 2.54 -16.59
C ALA A 273 -12.68 1.53 -16.53
N ASP A 274 -11.49 2.00 -16.20
CA ASP A 274 -10.31 1.15 -16.01
C ASP A 274 -10.35 0.50 -14.62
N LEU A 275 -10.82 -0.75 -14.59
CA LEU A 275 -10.96 -1.57 -13.40
C LEU A 275 -9.97 -2.73 -13.47
N VAL A 276 -9.17 -2.88 -12.42
CA VAL A 276 -8.23 -4.01 -12.27
C VAL A 276 -8.65 -4.90 -11.11
N PRO A 277 -8.77 -6.23 -11.29
CA PRO A 277 -9.07 -7.13 -10.19
C PRO A 277 -7.97 -7.15 -9.12
N VAL A 278 -8.33 -7.20 -7.85
CA VAL A 278 -7.37 -7.16 -6.72
C VAL A 278 -6.34 -8.29 -6.76
N ASP A 279 -6.74 -9.49 -7.19
CA ASP A 279 -5.84 -10.64 -7.32
C ASP A 279 -4.80 -10.47 -8.42
N VAL A 280 -5.15 -9.77 -9.51
CA VAL A 280 -4.18 -9.39 -10.55
C VAL A 280 -3.16 -8.40 -10.01
N VAL A 281 -3.61 -7.38 -9.25
CA VAL A 281 -2.69 -6.39 -8.64
C VAL A 281 -1.75 -7.04 -7.64
N VAL A 282 -2.25 -7.96 -6.82
CA VAL A 282 -1.44 -8.69 -5.83
C VAL A 282 -0.43 -9.61 -6.51
N ASN A 283 -0.84 -10.35 -7.54
CA ASN A 283 0.07 -11.19 -8.33
C ASN A 283 1.18 -10.35 -8.96
N MET A 284 0.84 -9.18 -9.52
CA MET A 284 1.82 -8.24 -10.05
C MET A 284 2.75 -7.75 -8.93
N SER A 285 2.22 -7.36 -7.77
CA SER A 285 3.03 -6.85 -6.66
C SER A 285 4.07 -7.86 -6.18
N LEU A 286 3.68 -9.14 -6.04
CA LEU A 286 4.62 -10.23 -5.71
C LEU A 286 5.63 -10.46 -6.83
N ALA A 287 5.19 -10.46 -8.09
CA ALA A 287 6.06 -10.60 -9.24
C ALA A 287 7.05 -9.43 -9.39
N ALA A 288 6.64 -8.20 -9.09
CA ALA A 288 7.48 -7.01 -9.14
C ALA A 288 8.56 -7.06 -8.06
N ALA A 289 8.20 -7.42 -6.84
CA ALA A 289 9.17 -7.60 -5.77
C ALA A 289 10.17 -8.74 -6.10
N TRP A 290 9.69 -9.87 -6.61
CA TRP A 290 10.54 -10.94 -7.12
C TRP A 290 11.50 -10.43 -8.21
N TYR A 291 10.96 -9.80 -9.25
CA TYR A 291 11.73 -9.34 -10.40
C TYR A 291 12.79 -8.31 -10.00
N SER A 292 12.42 -7.32 -9.19
CA SER A 292 13.36 -6.33 -8.66
C SER A 292 14.43 -6.99 -7.79
N GLY A 293 14.06 -7.96 -6.95
CA GLY A 293 14.97 -8.63 -6.04
C GLY A 293 16.03 -9.48 -6.76
N ILE A 294 15.64 -10.23 -7.80
CA ILE A 294 16.59 -11.06 -8.56
C ILE A 294 17.44 -10.24 -9.54
N ASN A 295 16.95 -9.09 -9.99
CA ASN A 295 17.67 -8.19 -10.91
C ASN A 295 18.34 -7.02 -10.18
N ARG A 296 18.72 -7.20 -8.92
CA ARG A 296 19.37 -6.17 -8.12
C ARG A 296 20.66 -5.73 -8.82
N TYR A 297 20.71 -4.48 -9.29
CA TYR A 297 21.96 -3.86 -9.69
C TYR A 297 22.79 -3.67 -8.42
N ILE A 298 23.76 -4.56 -8.22
CA ILE A 298 24.83 -4.33 -7.25
C ILE A 298 25.68 -3.21 -7.87
N MET A 299 25.45 -1.97 -7.45
CA MET A 299 26.42 -0.89 -7.64
C MET A 299 27.49 -0.96 -6.55
#